data_AF-A0A352IVC2-F1
#
_entry.id   AF-A0A352IVC2-F1
#
_cell.length_a   1.000
_cell.length_b   1.000
_cell.length_c   1.000
_cell.angle_alpha   90.00
_cell.angle_beta   90.00
_cell.angle_gamma   90.00
#
_symmetry.space_group_name_H-M   'P 1'
#
loop_
_entity.id
_entity.type
_entity.pdbx_description
1 polymer ?
#
loop_
_entity_poly.entity_id
_entity_poly.type
_entity_poly.pdbx_seq_one_letter_code
_entity_poly.pdbx_strand_id
1 'polypeptide(L)'
;MITHDVDEAVLLSDRIIMMTNGPEATVGEDLYIDLPRPRNRVTLADNPEYVHYRQEVLRFLYEKQRKLEHISPRRSGKPEASEGEQPKARAARA
;
A
#
# COMPACT_ATOMS: atom_id res chain seq x y z
N MET A 1 -9.79 14.60 -9.49
CA MET A 1 -10.54 14.08 -8.34
C MET A 1 -9.62 13.11 -7.61
N ILE A 2 -9.68 13.07 -6.28
CA ILE A 2 -9.02 12.03 -5.47
C ILE A 2 -10.13 11.33 -4.70
N THR A 3 -10.17 10.00 -4.76
CA THR A 3 -11.14 9.19 -4.03
C THR A 3 -10.48 7.93 -3.49
N HIS A 4 -11.09 7.37 -2.45
CA HIS A 4 -10.77 6.06 -1.90
C HIS A 4 -11.75 4.98 -2.36
N ASP A 5 -12.84 5.36 -3.02
CA ASP A 5 -13.86 4.44 -3.51
C ASP A 5 -13.53 4.00 -4.96
N VAL A 6 -13.44 2.68 -5.15
CA VAL A 6 -13.15 2.06 -6.45
C VAL A 6 -14.29 2.29 -7.44
N ASP A 7 -15.55 2.18 -6.99
CA ASP A 7 -16.72 2.36 -7.85
C ASP A 7 -16.78 3.82 -8.34
N GLU A 8 -16.53 4.79 -7.44
CA GLU A 8 -16.48 6.20 -7.81
C GLU A 8 -15.39 6.49 -8.85
N ALA A 9 -14.20 5.90 -8.67
CA ALA A 9 -13.09 6.09 -9.61
C ALA A 9 -13.46 5.64 -11.03
N VAL A 10 -14.06 4.46 -11.18
CA VAL A 10 -14.46 3.88 -12.49
C VAL A 10 -15.67 4.62 -13.08
N LEU A 11 -16.67 4.96 -12.27
CA LEU A 11 -17.88 5.63 -12.75
C LEU A 11 -17.64 7.09 -13.16
N LEU A 12 -16.69 7.78 -12.54
CA LEU A 12 -16.52 9.22 -12.74
C LEU A 12 -15.30 9.60 -13.60
N SER A 13 -14.30 8.73 -13.74
CA SER A 13 -13.02 9.09 -14.38
C SER A 13 -12.81 8.38 -15.71
N ASP A 14 -12.26 9.06 -16.71
CA ASP A 14 -11.84 8.45 -17.98
C ASP A 14 -10.40 7.87 -17.89
N ARG A 15 -9.69 8.22 -16.81
CA ARG A 15 -8.34 7.76 -16.48
C ARG A 15 -8.18 7.70 -14.96
N ILE A 16 -7.60 6.61 -14.46
CA ILE A 16 -7.36 6.36 -13.04
C ILE A 16 -5.85 6.20 -12.85
N ILE A 17 -5.24 7.10 -12.07
CA ILE A 17 -3.84 7.00 -11.66
C ILE A 17 -3.80 6.43 -10.26
N MET A 18 -3.18 5.27 -10.10
CA MET A 18 -3.00 4.61 -8.81
C MET A 18 -1.59 4.84 -8.30
N MET A 19 -1.46 5.25 -7.05
CA MET A 19 -0.18 5.58 -6.43
C MET A 19 0.35 4.42 -5.56
N THR A 20 1.66 4.36 -5.40
CA THR A 20 2.30 3.47 -4.42
C THR A 20 2.14 4.01 -3.00
N ASN A 21 2.43 3.18 -2.00
CA ASN A 21 2.23 3.53 -0.59
C ASN A 21 3.43 4.32 -0.01
N GLY A 22 3.15 5.18 0.97
CA GLY A 22 4.17 5.82 1.82
C GLY A 22 4.47 7.29 1.47
N PRO A 23 5.33 7.96 2.26
CA PRO A 23 5.67 9.37 2.08
C PRO A 23 6.43 9.66 0.77
N GLU A 24 7.08 8.66 0.18
CA GLU A 24 7.76 8.72 -1.12
C GLU A 24 6.91 8.05 -2.22
N ALA A 25 5.58 8.22 -2.15
CA ALA A 25 4.65 7.62 -3.10
C ALA A 25 4.90 8.12 -4.52
N THR A 26 4.98 7.17 -5.44
CA THR A 26 5.12 7.37 -6.87
C THR A 26 3.90 6.85 -7.62
N VAL A 27 3.79 7.16 -8.91
CA VAL A 27 2.77 6.53 -9.77
C VAL A 27 3.07 5.04 -9.89
N GLY A 28 2.09 4.22 -9.51
CA GLY A 28 2.17 2.78 -9.61
C GLY A 28 1.60 2.24 -10.92
N GLU A 29 0.39 2.68 -11.27
CA GLU A 29 -0.31 2.21 -12.47
C GLU A 29 -1.20 3.32 -13.04
N ASP A 30 -1.40 3.27 -14.36
CA ASP A 30 -2.19 4.21 -15.13
C ASP A 30 -3.21 3.43 -15.95
N LEU A 31 -4.49 3.54 -15.58
CA LEU A 31 -5.58 2.79 -16.16
C LEU A 31 -6.52 3.72 -16.94
N TYR A 32 -6.70 3.46 -18.24
CA TYR A 32 -7.68 4.14 -19.08
C TYR A 32 -9.04 3.45 -19.00
N ILE A 33 -10.12 4.23 -18.89
CA ILE A 33 -11.48 3.72 -18.76
C ILE A 33 -12.27 4.04 -20.04
N ASP A 34 -12.44 3.05 -20.89
CA ASP A 34 -13.21 3.16 -22.13
C ASP A 34 -14.67 2.71 -21.92
N LEU A 35 -15.34 3.37 -20.98
CA LEU A 35 -16.78 3.19 -20.74
C LEU A 35 -17.54 4.42 -21.25
N PRO A 36 -18.56 4.24 -22.11
CA PRO A 36 -19.33 5.37 -22.64
C PRO A 36 -20.07 6.13 -21.53
N ARG A 37 -20.23 7.44 -21.72
CA ARG A 37 -21.03 8.30 -20.84
C ARG A 37 -22.48 8.36 -21.36
N PRO A 38 -23.52 8.48 -20.49
CA PRO A 38 -23.45 8.57 -19.03
C PRO A 38 -23.27 7.20 -18.36
N ARG A 39 -22.44 7.14 -17.31
CA ARG A 39 -22.22 5.91 -16.52
C ARG A 39 -23.17 5.89 -15.32
N ASN A 40 -24.02 4.87 -15.26
CA ASN A 40 -24.95 4.67 -14.14
C ASN A 40 -24.61 3.36 -13.42
N ARG A 41 -24.49 3.44 -12.09
CA ARG A 41 -24.07 2.30 -11.26
C ARG A 41 -25.00 1.09 -11.38
N VAL A 42 -26.31 1.31 -11.46
CA VAL A 42 -27.31 0.24 -11.52
C VAL A 42 -27.24 -0.46 -12.87
N THR A 43 -27.15 0.29 -13.97
CA THR A 43 -27.13 -0.29 -15.32
C THR A 43 -25.80 -0.96 -15.65
N LEU A 44 -24.70 -0.51 -15.03
CA LEU A 44 -23.36 -1.06 -15.25
C LEU A 44 -22.97 -2.17 -14.29
N ALA A 45 -23.80 -2.48 -13.27
CA ALA A 45 -23.47 -3.48 -12.26
C ALA A 45 -23.07 -4.84 -12.85
N ASP A 46 -23.77 -5.25 -13.92
CA ASP A 46 -23.52 -6.52 -14.63
C ASP A 46 -22.71 -6.34 -15.93
N ASN A 47 -22.20 -5.14 -16.22
CA ASN A 47 -21.39 -4.88 -17.40
C ASN A 47 -19.99 -5.49 -17.22
N PRO A 48 -19.53 -6.39 -18.11
CA PRO A 48 -18.24 -7.06 -17.96
C PRO A 48 -17.03 -6.12 -17.94
N GLU A 49 -17.04 -5.05 -18.74
CA GLU A 49 -15.96 -4.05 -18.78
C GLU A 49 -15.90 -3.25 -17.47
N TYR A 50 -17.06 -2.87 -16.93
CA TYR A 50 -17.13 -2.22 -15.61
C TYR A 50 -16.56 -3.12 -14.51
N VAL A 51 -16.93 -4.41 -14.51
CA VAL A 51 -16.40 -5.41 -13.57
C VAL A 51 -14.89 -5.58 -13.75
N HIS A 52 -14.40 -5.62 -14.99
CA HIS A 52 -12.98 -5.75 -15.31
C HIS A 52 -12.17 -4.57 -14.76
N TYR A 53 -12.59 -3.33 -15.01
CA TYR A 53 -11.88 -2.16 -14.50
C TYR A 53 -11.84 -2.10 -12.97
N ARG A 54 -12.93 -2.49 -12.30
CA ARG A 54 -12.95 -2.59 -10.83
C ARG A 54 -11.95 -3.64 -10.34
N GLN A 55 -11.90 -4.79 -11.01
CA GLN A 55 -10.96 -5.85 -10.67
C GLN A 55 -9.51 -5.40 -10.84
N GLU A 56 -9.19 -4.65 -11.89
CA GLU A 56 -7.84 -4.10 -12.09
C GLU A 56 -7.41 -3.16 -10.96
N VAL A 57 -8.31 -2.24 -10.58
CA VAL A 57 -8.04 -1.33 -9.44
C VAL A 57 -7.86 -2.12 -8.14
N LEU A 58 -8.76 -3.05 -7.85
CA LEU A 58 -8.67 -3.89 -6.64
C LEU A 58 -7.40 -4.74 -6.62
N ARG A 59 -7.04 -5.34 -7.76
CA ARG A 59 -5.83 -6.14 -7.93
C ARG A 59 -4.60 -5.32 -7.56
N PHE A 60 -4.45 -4.12 -8.11
CA PHE A 60 -3.35 -3.21 -7.77
C PHE A 60 -3.29 -2.95 -6.26
N LEU A 61 -4.42 -2.60 -5.64
CA LEU A 61 -4.48 -2.28 -4.22
C LEU A 61 -4.09 -3.48 -3.33
N TYR A 62 -4.59 -4.68 -3.65
CA TYR A 62 -4.25 -5.91 -2.91
C TYR A 62 -2.76 -6.28 -3.02
N GLU A 63 -2.19 -6.20 -4.23
CA GLU A 63 -0.77 -6.50 -4.45
C GLU A 63 0.15 -5.56 -3.64
N LYS A 64 -0.22 -4.29 -3.50
CA LYS A 64 0.58 -3.31 -2.76
C LYS A 64 0.38 -3.41 -1.26
N GLN A 65 -0.80 -3.81 -0.78
CA GLN A 65 -1.00 -4.12 0.65
C GLN A 65 -0.17 -5.34 1.08
N ARG A 66 -0.15 -6.42 0.30
CA ARG A 66 0.65 -7.63 0.61
C ARG A 66 2.16 -7.37 0.70
N LYS A 67 2.70 -6.49 -0.14
CA LYS A 67 4.12 -6.13 -0.09
C LYS A 67 4.50 -5.44 1.23
N LEU A 68 3.58 -4.75 1.89
CA LEU A 68 3.83 -4.14 3.20
C LEU A 68 3.87 -5.18 4.32
N GLU A 69 2.99 -6.19 4.30
CA GLU A 69 2.98 -7.25 5.32
C GLU A 69 4.30 -8.05 5.34
N HIS A 70 4.96 -8.18 4.17
CA HIS A 70 6.22 -8.91 4.05
C HIS A 70 7.48 -8.07 4.32
N ILE A 71 7.37 -6.76 4.53
CA ILE A 71 8.50 -5.88 4.83
C ILE A 71 8.34 -5.35 6.27
N SER A 72 8.62 -6.22 7.24
CA SER A 72 8.99 -5.80 8.61
C SER A 72 10.32 -6.41 9.03
N PRO A 73 11.46 -5.84 8.61
CA PRO A 73 12.70 -5.96 9.36
C PRO A 73 12.79 -4.78 10.36
N ARG A 74 13.04 -5.14 11.62
CA ARG A 74 13.29 -4.26 12.78
C ARG A 74 14.16 -3.05 12.43
N ARG A 75 13.80 -1.86 12.93
CA ARG A 75 14.80 -0.81 13.23
C ARG A 75 15.17 -0.87 14.70
N SER A 76 16.34 -1.46 14.93
CA SER A 76 17.21 -1.23 16.08
C SER A 76 17.57 0.26 16.18
N GLY A 77 17.18 0.91 17.28
CA GLY A 77 17.75 2.17 17.71
C GLY A 77 18.55 1.95 18.99
N LYS A 78 19.88 2.00 18.91
CA LYS A 78 20.77 2.24 20.05
C LYS A 78 21.87 3.21 19.61
N PRO A 79 22.16 4.23 20.43
CA PRO A 79 23.53 4.47 20.89
C PRO A 79 23.53 4.64 22.43
N GLU A 80 24.22 3.78 23.19
CA GLU A 80 25.54 4.03 23.81
C GLU A 80 25.63 5.33 24.63
N ALA A 81 25.67 5.19 25.96
CA ALA A 81 26.19 6.19 26.89
C ALA A 81 26.95 5.50 28.03
N SER A 82 28.27 5.77 28.01
CA SER A 82 29.27 5.85 29.09
C SER A 82 29.57 4.68 30.04
N GLU A 83 30.85 4.35 30.03
CA GLU A 83 31.65 3.54 30.95
C GLU A 83 31.51 3.90 32.42
N GLY A 84 31.69 2.88 33.28
CA GLY A 84 31.82 3.00 34.73
C GLY A 84 32.37 1.70 35.33
N GLU A 85 33.69 1.53 35.17
CA GLU A 85 34.64 0.92 36.13
C GLU A 85 34.38 -0.51 36.70
N GLN A 86 35.21 -1.45 36.23
CA GLN A 86 35.59 -2.71 36.89
C GLN A 86 36.87 -2.47 37.73
N PRO A 87 37.24 -3.25 38.79
CA PRO A 87 37.45 -4.70 38.64
C PRO A 87 37.36 -5.65 39.87
N LYS A 88 37.03 -6.92 39.53
CA LYS A 88 37.57 -8.23 39.95
C LYS A 88 38.10 -8.43 41.39
N ALA A 89 37.54 -9.45 42.06
CA ALA A 89 38.29 -10.36 42.93
C ALA A 89 37.93 -11.84 42.67
N ARG A 90 38.94 -12.57 42.20
CA ARG A 90 39.22 -14.03 42.36
C ARG A 90 38.98 -14.48 43.82
N ALA A 91 38.76 -15.74 44.22
CA ALA A 91 38.78 -17.06 43.61
C ALA A 91 38.22 -18.11 44.61
N ALA A 92 37.75 -19.24 44.07
CA ALA A 92 37.97 -20.63 44.50
C ALA A 92 37.51 -21.17 45.88
N ARG A 93 36.69 -22.23 45.79
CA ARG A 93 36.71 -23.53 46.50
C ARG A 93 37.40 -23.63 47.88
N ALA A 94 36.63 -24.03 48.87
CA ALA A 94 36.91 -25.15 49.78
C ALA A 94 35.57 -25.77 50.21
#